data_AF-A0A379CC32-F1
#
_entry.id   AF-A0A379CC32-F1
#
_cell.length_a   1.000
_cell.length_b   1.000
_cell.length_c   1.000
_cell.angle_alpha   90.00
_cell.angle_beta   90.00
_cell.angle_gamma   90.00
#
_symmetry.space_group_name_H-M   'P 1'
#
loop_
_entity.id
_entity.type
_entity.pdbx_description
1 polymer ?
#
loop_
_entity_poly.entity_id
_entity_poly.type
_entity_poly.pdbx_seq_one_letter_code
_entity_poly.pdbx_strand_id
1 'polypeptide(L)' 'MKNENVLITAQQVMAITGLNHIGMLKLELKGELPPETTNPKQWRLSDVMAWKHSK' A
#
# COMPACT_ATOMS: atom_id res chain seq x y z
N MET A 1 19.22 10.06 10.84
CA MET A 1 18.63 9.81 9.51
C MET A 1 17.14 9.60 9.71
N LYS A 2 16.26 10.44 9.15
CA LYS A 2 14.81 10.21 9.18
C LYS A 2 14.29 10.41 7.76
N ASN A 3 14.05 9.33 7.05
CA ASN A 3 13.43 9.34 5.74
C ASN A 3 12.16 8.47 5.84
N GLU A 4 11.14 9.00 6.50
CA GLU A 4 9.89 8.26 6.82
C GLU A 4 8.82 8.34 5.71
N ASN A 5 9.12 8.97 4.57
CA ASN A 5 8.19 9.13 3.44
C ASN A 5 8.59 8.27 2.22
N VAL A 6 8.90 6.98 2.43
CA VAL A 6 9.13 6.08 1.28
C VAL A 6 7.77 5.74 0.67
N LEU A 7 7.50 6.33 -0.50
CA LEU A 7 6.32 6.03 -1.31
C LEU A 7 6.60 4.87 -2.25
N ILE A 8 5.68 3.92 -2.28
CA ILE A 8 5.77 2.70 -3.09
C ILE A 8 4.57 2.55 -4.01
N THR A 9 4.77 1.90 -5.17
CA THR A 9 3.74 1.70 -6.19
C THR A 9 2.84 0.52 -5.85
N ALA A 10 1.70 0.40 -6.55
CA ALA A 10 0.79 -0.74 -6.39
C ALA A 10 1.50 -2.09 -6.58
N GLN A 11 2.47 -2.18 -7.50
CA GLN A 11 3.25 -3.39 -7.73
C GLN A 11 4.10 -3.76 -6.51
N GLN A 12 4.73 -2.78 -5.87
CA GLN A 12 5.50 -2.99 -4.66
C GLN A 12 4.60 -3.35 -3.47
N VAL A 13 3.43 -2.72 -3.35
CA VAL A 13 2.43 -3.08 -2.34
C VAL A 13 1.99 -4.54 -2.49
N MET A 14 1.68 -4.97 -3.72
CA MET A 14 1.33 -6.37 -4.00
C MET A 14 2.48 -7.32 -3.66
N ALA A 15 3.72 -6.96 -3.99
CA ALA A 15 4.90 -7.77 -3.64
C ALA A 15 5.08 -7.90 -2.12
N ILE A 16 4.82 -6.85 -1.35
CA ILE A 16 4.96 -6.87 0.12
C ILE A 16 3.82 -7.65 0.78
N THR A 17 2.58 -7.37 0.37
CA THR A 17 1.37 -7.94 0.96
C THR A 17 1.06 -9.35 0.48
N GLY A 18 1.66 -9.78 -0.64
CA GLY A 18 1.33 -11.04 -1.32
C GLY A 18 -0.02 -11.01 -2.04
N LEU A 19 -0.66 -9.84 -2.11
CA LEU A 19 -1.95 -9.69 -2.76
C LEU A 19 -1.79 -9.71 -4.29
N ASN A 20 -2.75 -10.37 -4.95
CA ASN A 20 -2.93 -10.21 -6.38
C ASN A 20 -3.71 -8.92 -6.69
N HIS A 21 -3.86 -8.61 -7.97
CA HIS A 21 -4.55 -7.40 -8.42
C HIS A 21 -6.00 -7.30 -7.91
N ILE A 22 -6.72 -8.43 -7.81
CA ILE A 22 -8.10 -8.47 -7.27
C ILE A 22 -8.09 -8.14 -5.77
N GLY A 23 -7.15 -8.68 -5.02
CA GLY A 23 -6.95 -8.37 -3.60
C GLY A 23 -6.67 -6.89 -3.38
N MET A 24 -5.79 -6.32 -4.20
CA MET A 24 -5.47 -4.89 -4.15
C MET A 24 -6.71 -4.01 -4.42
N LEU A 25 -7.48 -4.31 -5.46
CA LEU A 25 -8.72 -3.58 -5.77
C LEU A 25 -9.73 -3.65 -4.63
N LYS A 26 -9.86 -4.80 -3.95
CA LYS A 26 -10.74 -4.94 -2.78
C LYS A 26 -10.29 -4.06 -1.62
N LEU A 27 -8.99 -3.93 -1.38
CA LEU A 27 -8.48 -3.01 -0.35
C LEU A 27 -8.79 -1.56 -0.67
N GLU A 28 -8.63 -1.16 -1.93
CA GLU A 28 -8.98 0.19 -2.38
C GLU A 28 -10.49 0.46 -2.20
N LEU A 29 -11.35 -0.46 -2.63
CA LEU A 29 -12.80 -0.32 -2.50
C LEU A 29 -13.28 -0.26 -1.05
N LYS A 30 -12.60 -0.97 -0.14
CA LYS A 30 -12.92 -0.96 1.29
C LYS A 30 -12.28 0.20 2.04
N GLY A 31 -11.34 0.93 1.43
CA GLY A 31 -10.57 1.97 2.10
C GLY A 31 -9.64 1.45 3.21
N GLU A 32 -9.27 0.16 3.20
CA GLU A 32 -8.42 -0.43 4.25
C GLU A 32 -6.96 0.02 4.14
N LEU A 33 -6.51 0.36 2.95
CA LEU A 33 -5.15 0.84 2.66
C LEU A 33 -5.21 1.93 1.57
N PRO A 34 -5.61 3.17 1.92
CA PRO A 34 -5.76 4.24 0.95
C PRO A 34 -4.40 4.67 0.39
N PRO A 35 -4.30 5.02 -0.91
CA PRO A 35 -3.09 5.59 -1.46
C PRO A 35 -2.86 7.01 -0.93
N GLU A 36 -1.61 7.37 -0.69
CA GLU A 36 -1.16 8.71 -0.31
C GLU A 36 -1.34 9.71 -1.46
N THR A 37 -1.09 9.26 -2.69
CA THR A 37 -1.21 10.06 -3.91
C THR A 37 -2.16 9.37 -4.88
N THR A 38 -2.94 10.12 -5.65
CA THR A 38 -3.93 9.54 -6.59
C THR A 38 -3.43 9.46 -8.03
N ASN A 39 -2.36 10.20 -8.39
CA ASN A 39 -1.76 10.15 -9.73
C ASN A 39 -0.25 10.53 -9.72
N PRO A 40 0.69 9.58 -9.83
CA PRO A 40 0.47 8.14 -9.82
C PRO A 40 -0.02 7.66 -8.44
N LYS A 41 -0.75 6.54 -8.40
CA LYS A 41 -1.15 5.91 -7.13
C LYS A 41 0.08 5.39 -6.39
N GLN A 42 0.34 5.92 -5.20
CA GLN A 42 1.42 5.47 -4.34
C GLN A 42 0.94 5.35 -2.89
N TRP A 43 1.57 4.46 -2.13
CA TRP A 43 1.28 4.20 -0.73
C TRP A 43 2.53 4.43 0.11
N ARG A 44 2.36 4.84 1.37
CA ARG A 44 3.47 4.87 2.31
C ARG A 44 3.88 3.44 2.66
N LEU A 45 5.18 3.16 2.58
CA LEU A 45 5.73 1.86 2.97
C LEU A 45 5.40 1.52 4.43
N SER A 46 5.43 2.50 5.33
CA SER A 46 5.06 2.32 6.75
C SER A 46 3.65 1.77 6.92
N ASP A 47 2.69 2.33 6.18
CA ASP A 47 1.28 2.02 6.31
C ASP A 47 0.99 0.65 5.71
N VAL A 48 1.65 0.32 4.59
CA VAL A 48 1.57 -1.00 3.95
C VAL A 48 2.13 -2.08 4.87
N MET A 49 3.26 -1.81 5.53
CA MET A 49 3.85 -2.73 6.50
C MET A 49 2.94 -2.88 7.73
N ALA A 50 2.46 -1.77 8.30
CA ALA A 50 1.54 -1.80 9.44
C ALA A 50 0.27 -2.59 9.12
N TRP A 51 -0.33 -2.36 7.94
CA TRP A 51 -1.50 -3.08 7.47
C TRP A 51 -1.21 -4.58 7.36
N LYS A 52 -0.10 -4.98 6.73
CA LYS A 52 0.33 -6.39 6.62
C LYS A 52 0.50 -7.06 7.98
N HIS A 53 0.99 -6.34 8.99
CA HIS A 53 1.16 -6.89 10.34
C HIS A 53 -0.17 -6.98 11.11
N SER A 54 -1.22 -6.29 10.66
CA SER A 54 -2.54 -6.25 11.29
C SER A 54 -3.58 -7.19 10.66
N LYS A 55 -3.20 -7.94 9.61
CA LYS A 55 -4.08 -8.78 8.79
C LYS A 55 -3.47 -10.15 8.56
#